data_AF-A0A2V9AIX2-F1
#
_entry.id   AF-A0A2V9AIX2-F1
#
_cell.length_a   1.000
_cell.length_b   1.000
_cell.length_c   1.000
_cell.angle_alpha   90.00
_cell.angle_beta   90.00
_cell.angle_gamma   90.00
#
_symmetry.space_group_name_H-M   'P 1'
#
loop_
_entity.id
_entity.type
_entity.pdbx_description
1 polymer ?
#
loop_
_entity_poly.entity_id
_entity_poly.type
_entity_poly.pdbx_seq_one_letter_code
_entity_poly.pdbx_strand_id
1 'polypeptide(L)'
;MEDFNFWAPTPRELKLAEGEIHLWRAHLDCCDAVFREFQSTLAVDERARADRYFFPVDRTRFVITRGVLRELLSRYLGCAPREIQFEYTLLGKPFLRSEFVHQPIRFNVSHSHGLALFAFGLGRDLGVDVELVRSDFGGEE
;
A
#
# COMPACT_ATOMS: atom_id res chain seq x y z
N MET A 1 5.46 25.07 -18.19
CA MET A 1 5.86 24.12 -17.15
C MET A 1 4.90 22.97 -17.32
N GLU A 2 5.34 21.89 -17.97
CA GLU A 2 4.45 20.78 -18.34
C GLU A 2 3.90 20.13 -17.07
N ASP A 3 2.59 19.91 -17.02
CA ASP A 3 1.95 19.14 -15.96
C ASP A 3 2.40 17.68 -16.08
N PHE A 4 3.44 17.30 -15.36
CA PHE A 4 3.95 15.92 -15.26
C PHE A 4 3.02 15.00 -14.44
N ASN A 5 1.69 15.11 -14.61
CA ASN A 5 0.75 14.23 -13.92
C ASN A 5 0.50 12.96 -14.77
N PHE A 6 1.56 12.19 -14.99
CA PHE A 6 1.60 10.97 -15.81
C PHE A 6 0.89 9.75 -15.18
N TRP A 7 0.05 9.94 -14.17
CA TRP A 7 -0.67 8.85 -13.52
C TRP A 7 -2.02 8.64 -14.18
N ALA A 8 -2.15 7.51 -14.87
CA ALA A 8 -3.42 7.10 -15.46
C ALA A 8 -4.49 6.90 -14.36
N PRO A 9 -5.77 7.17 -14.67
CA PRO A 9 -6.85 6.83 -13.76
C PRO A 9 -6.88 5.33 -13.52
N THR A 10 -7.36 4.94 -12.35
CA THR A 10 -7.58 3.54 -11.98
C THR A 10 -8.46 2.84 -13.04
N PRO A 11 -7.96 1.82 -13.77
CA PRO A 11 -8.78 1.07 -14.71
C PRO A 11 -9.84 0.28 -13.95
N ARG A 12 -10.96 -0.04 -14.61
CA ARG A 12 -12.07 -0.78 -13.98
C ARG A 12 -11.65 -2.20 -13.58
N GLU A 13 -10.95 -2.89 -14.48
CA GLU A 13 -10.44 -4.24 -14.27
C GLU A 13 -8.93 -4.20 -14.01
N LEU A 14 -8.49 -4.87 -12.96
CA LEU A 14 -7.08 -5.02 -12.63
C LEU A 14 -6.65 -6.45 -12.94
N LYS A 15 -5.92 -6.63 -14.03
CA LYS A 15 -5.28 -7.90 -14.40
C LYS A 15 -3.78 -7.65 -14.50
N LEU A 16 -3.00 -8.52 -13.87
CA LEU A 16 -1.55 -8.46 -13.92
C LEU A 16 -1.06 -9.51 -14.93
N ALA A 17 -0.41 -9.10 -16.02
CA ALA A 17 0.21 -10.05 -16.94
C ALA A 17 1.59 -10.51 -16.42
N GLU A 18 2.11 -11.60 -17.00
CA GLU A 18 3.48 -12.03 -16.74
C GLU A 18 4.48 -10.96 -17.20
N GLY A 19 5.46 -10.64 -16.35
CA GLY A 19 6.44 -9.57 -16.61
C GLY A 19 5.94 -8.15 -16.36
N GLU A 20 4.63 -7.95 -16.16
CA GLU A 20 4.04 -6.65 -15.87
C GLU A 20 4.22 -6.24 -14.40
N ILE A 21 4.38 -4.93 -14.18
CA ILE A 21 4.40 -4.33 -12.84
C ILE A 21 3.38 -3.20 -12.82
N HIS A 22 2.43 -3.28 -11.89
CA HIS A 22 1.56 -2.16 -11.61
C HIS A 22 2.11 -1.36 -10.44
N LEU A 23 2.24 -0.05 -10.63
CA LEU A 23 2.61 0.90 -9.59
C LEU A 23 1.40 1.78 -9.28
N TRP A 24 1.09 1.92 -8.00
CA TRP A 24 0.02 2.77 -7.48
C TRP A 24 0.60 3.78 -6.52
N ARG A 25 -0.01 4.96 -6.47
CA ARG A 25 0.24 5.95 -5.42
C ARG A 25 -1.05 6.30 -4.70
N ALA A 26 -0.93 6.63 -3.42
CA ALA A 26 -2.04 7.17 -2.64
C ALA A 26 -1.56 8.29 -1.72
N HIS A 27 -2.37 9.34 -1.62
CA HIS A 27 -2.25 10.31 -0.52
C HIS A 27 -2.85 9.68 0.74
N LEU A 28 -2.12 9.79 1.84
CA LEU A 28 -2.46 9.17 3.12
C LEU A 28 -3.16 10.12 4.08
N ASP A 29 -3.11 11.42 3.78
CA ASP A 29 -3.84 12.44 4.53
C ASP A 29 -5.25 12.54 3.93
N CYS A 30 -6.25 12.06 4.67
CA CYS A 30 -7.64 11.98 4.22
C CYS A 30 -8.61 12.43 5.32
N CYS A 31 -9.88 12.60 4.96
CA CYS A 31 -10.92 12.90 5.94
C CYS A 31 -11.30 11.66 6.79
N ASP A 32 -11.95 11.91 7.93
CA ASP A 32 -12.39 10.89 8.87
C ASP A 32 -13.27 9.80 8.26
N ALA A 33 -14.10 10.15 7.27
CA ALA A 33 -14.99 9.19 6.61
C ALA A 33 -14.19 8.08 5.92
N VAL A 34 -13.18 8.47 5.13
CA VAL A 34 -12.27 7.54 4.44
C VAL A 34 -11.45 6.72 5.44
N PHE A 35 -10.99 7.36 6.52
CA PHE A 35 -10.29 6.65 7.60
C PHE A 35 -11.15 5.55 8.21
N ARG A 36 -12.41 5.84 8.58
CA ARG A 36 -13.31 4.86 9.19
C ARG A 36 -13.67 3.73 8.22
N GLU A 37 -13.86 4.06 6.95
CA GLU A 37 -14.08 3.08 5.89
C GLU A 37 -12.91 2.08 5.83
N PHE A 38 -11.68 2.58 5.67
CA PHE A 38 -10.52 1.69 5.62
C PHE A 38 -10.29 0.95 6.93
N GLN A 39 -10.44 1.61 8.08
CA GLN A 39 -10.31 0.99 9.40
C GLN A 39 -11.25 -0.22 9.55
N SER A 40 -12.45 -0.17 8.96
CA SER A 40 -13.42 -1.26 9.02
C SER A 40 -13.00 -2.51 8.22
N THR A 41 -12.06 -2.37 7.29
CA THR A 41 -11.55 -3.47 6.46
C THR A 41 -10.35 -4.20 7.05
N LEU A 42 -9.65 -3.59 8.01
CA LEU A 42 -8.46 -4.16 8.63
C LEU A 42 -8.79 -5.45 9.40
N ALA A 43 -7.82 -6.35 9.52
CA ALA A 43 -7.87 -7.48 10.43
C ALA A 43 -7.56 -7.05 11.87
N VAL A 44 -7.78 -7.96 12.82
CA VAL A 44 -7.61 -7.70 14.26
C VAL A 44 -6.16 -7.35 14.60
N ASP A 45 -5.19 -8.08 14.03
CA ASP A 45 -3.76 -7.87 14.21
C ASP A 45 -3.31 -6.51 13.66
N GLU A 46 -3.90 -6.09 12.53
CA GLU A 46 -3.60 -4.81 11.90
C GLU A 46 -4.15 -3.64 12.71
N ARG A 47 -5.38 -3.75 13.22
CA ARG A 47 -5.93 -2.76 14.17
C ARG A 47 -5.07 -2.65 15.41
N ALA A 48 -4.69 -3.79 16.00
CA ALA A 48 -3.82 -3.82 17.17
C ALA A 48 -2.44 -3.22 16.88
N ARG A 49 -1.91 -3.34 15.65
CA ARG A 49 -0.67 -2.68 15.22
C ARG A 49 -0.87 -1.18 15.05
N ALA A 50 -1.98 -0.74 14.47
CA ALA A 50 -2.32 0.68 14.34
C ALA A 50 -2.38 1.36 15.72
N ASP A 51 -2.94 0.68 16.71
CA ASP A 51 -3.12 1.22 18.07
C ASP A 51 -1.80 1.38 18.85
N ARG A 52 -0.69 0.82 18.36
CA ARG A 52 0.65 0.97 18.96
C ARG A 52 1.38 2.24 18.52
N TYR A 53 0.90 2.93 17.48
CA TYR A 53 1.51 4.18 17.06
C TYR A 53 1.26 5.27 18.09
N PHE A 54 2.34 5.93 18.51
CA PHE A 54 2.29 7.01 19.50
C PHE A 54 1.62 8.28 18.93
N PHE A 55 1.96 8.64 17.70
CA PHE A 55 1.41 9.83 17.06
C PHE A 55 0.13 9.49 16.27
N PRO A 56 -0.96 10.26 16.45
CA PRO A 56 -2.21 10.04 15.72
C PRO A 56 -2.04 10.07 14.20
N VAL A 57 -1.16 10.92 13.68
CA VAL A 57 -0.89 11.02 12.23
C VAL A 57 -0.30 9.71 11.68
N ASP A 58 0.61 9.08 12.41
CA ASP A 58 1.23 7.82 11.97
C ASP A 58 0.24 6.66 12.05
N ARG A 59 -0.61 6.66 13.09
CA ARG A 59 -1.74 5.72 13.19
C ARG A 59 -2.67 5.85 11.99
N THR A 60 -3.08 7.07 11.65
CA THR A 60 -3.93 7.33 10.48
C THR A 60 -3.25 6.84 9.21
N ARG A 61 -2.01 7.26 8.95
CA ARG A 61 -1.26 6.88 7.75
C ARG A 61 -1.08 5.37 7.63
N PHE A 62 -0.85 4.67 8.74
CA PHE A 62 -0.80 3.20 8.77
C PHE A 62 -2.14 2.59 8.35
N VAL A 63 -3.26 3.05 8.93
CA VAL A 63 -4.60 2.55 8.59
C VAL A 63 -4.93 2.79 7.12
N ILE A 64 -4.67 4.01 6.61
CA ILE A 64 -4.93 4.33 5.20
C ILE A 64 -4.04 3.49 4.28
N THR A 65 -2.74 3.40 4.56
CA THR A 65 -1.83 2.57 3.77
C THR A 65 -2.31 1.12 3.72
N ARG A 66 -2.71 0.56 4.86
CA ARG A 66 -3.15 -0.83 4.91
C ARG A 66 -4.51 -1.04 4.24
N GLY A 67 -5.44 -0.11 4.42
CA GLY A 67 -6.74 -0.14 3.75
C GLY A 67 -6.62 -0.08 2.23
N VAL A 68 -5.80 0.84 1.71
CA VAL A 68 -5.51 0.93 0.27
C VAL A 68 -4.87 -0.35 -0.26
N LEU A 69 -3.92 -0.94 0.46
CA LEU A 69 -3.33 -2.21 0.05
C LEU A 69 -4.36 -3.34 -0.03
N ARG A 70 -5.24 -3.45 0.98
CA ARG A 70 -6.33 -4.42 0.97
C ARG A 70 -7.28 -4.18 -0.20
N GLU A 71 -7.63 -2.93 -0.49
CA GLU A 71 -8.50 -2.58 -1.61
C GLU A 71 -7.87 -2.88 -2.98
N LEU A 72 -6.58 -2.64 -3.15
CA LEU A 72 -5.91 -2.98 -4.40
C LEU A 72 -5.83 -4.51 -4.58
N LEU A 73 -5.44 -5.23 -3.53
CA LEU A 73 -5.37 -6.69 -3.55
C LEU A 73 -6.74 -7.34 -3.75
N SER A 74 -7.79 -6.80 -3.17
CA SER A 74 -9.16 -7.32 -3.29
C SER A 74 -9.58 -7.38 -4.76
N ARG A 75 -9.20 -6.34 -5.52
CA ARG A 75 -9.50 -6.20 -6.93
C ARG A 75 -8.67 -7.11 -7.82
N TYR A 76 -7.40 -7.36 -7.47
CA TYR A 76 -6.61 -8.37 -8.18
C TYR A 76 -7.11 -9.79 -7.90
N LEU A 77 -7.42 -10.10 -6.64
CA LEU A 77 -7.79 -11.43 -6.19
C LEU A 77 -9.27 -11.78 -6.41
N GLY A 78 -10.13 -10.78 -6.63
CA GLY A 78 -11.56 -10.96 -6.80
C GLY A 78 -12.31 -11.31 -5.51
N CYS A 79 -11.83 -10.85 -4.35
CA CYS A 79 -12.45 -11.09 -3.04
C CYS A 79 -12.74 -9.75 -2.32
N ALA A 80 -13.39 -9.79 -1.15
CA ALA A 80 -13.60 -8.58 -0.36
C ALA A 80 -12.31 -8.18 0.40
N PRO A 81 -12.04 -6.87 0.60
CA PRO A 81 -10.84 -6.40 1.30
C PRO A 81 -10.61 -7.05 2.65
N ARG A 82 -11.67 -7.31 3.42
CA ARG A 82 -11.64 -7.94 4.75
C ARG A 82 -11.29 -9.44 4.75
N GLU A 83 -11.43 -10.12 3.61
CA GLU A 83 -11.14 -11.55 3.48
C GLU A 83 -9.65 -11.82 3.25
N ILE A 84 -8.89 -10.79 2.86
CA ILE A 84 -7.45 -10.91 2.65
C ILE A 84 -6.76 -11.19 3.98
N GLN A 85 -5.92 -12.21 3.99
CA GLN A 85 -5.09 -12.56 5.14
C GLN A 85 -3.62 -12.37 4.79
N PHE A 86 -2.94 -11.60 5.65
CA PHE A 86 -1.50 -11.41 5.55
C PHE A 86 -0.78 -12.29 6.55
N GLU A 87 0.34 -12.83 6.12
CA GLU A 87 1.40 -13.31 7.00
C GLU A 87 2.53 -12.28 6.99
N TYR A 88 3.43 -12.36 7.97
CA TYR A 88 4.52 -11.39 8.12
C TYR A 88 5.86 -12.12 8.18
N THR A 89 6.84 -11.57 7.48
CA THR A 89 8.23 -12.04 7.63
C THR A 89 8.76 -11.67 9.01
N LEU A 90 9.92 -12.21 9.39
CA LEU A 90 10.63 -11.84 10.62
C LEU A 90 10.93 -10.34 10.71
N LEU A 91 11.05 -9.67 9.57
CA LEU A 91 11.26 -8.22 9.46
C LEU A 91 9.95 -7.41 9.41
N GLY A 92 8.81 -8.07 9.60
CA GLY A 92 7.49 -7.44 9.66
C GLY A 92 6.91 -7.03 8.31
N LYS A 93 7.50 -7.48 7.18
CA LYS A 93 6.97 -7.25 5.83
C LYS A 93 5.76 -8.17 5.60
N PRO A 94 4.58 -7.63 5.27
CA PRO A 94 3.40 -8.44 4.96
C PRO A 94 3.55 -9.15 3.62
N PHE A 95 3.00 -10.36 3.51
CA PHE A 95 2.81 -11.10 2.27
C PHE A 95 1.47 -11.85 2.30
N LEU A 96 0.92 -12.18 1.12
CA LEU A 96 -0.33 -12.93 1.03
C LEU A 96 -0.15 -14.35 1.59
N ARG A 97 -1.12 -14.80 2.39
CA ARG A 97 -1.18 -16.17 2.89
C ARG A 97 -1.30 -17.18 1.73
N SER A 98 -0.85 -18.40 1.96
CA SER A 98 -0.80 -19.48 0.95
C SER A 98 -2.14 -19.84 0.30
N GLU A 99 -3.26 -19.43 0.89
CA GLU A 99 -4.61 -19.63 0.35
C GLU A 99 -4.82 -18.90 -0.99
N PHE A 100 -4.00 -17.89 -1.29
CA PHE A 100 -4.05 -17.12 -2.53
C PHE A 100 -3.08 -17.62 -3.61
N VAL A 101 -2.45 -18.80 -3.45
CA VAL A 101 -1.39 -19.33 -4.33
C VAL A 101 -1.79 -19.49 -5.79
N HIS A 102 -3.09 -19.63 -6.10
CA HIS A 102 -3.58 -19.71 -7.48
C HIS A 102 -3.31 -18.45 -8.32
N GLN A 103 -3.02 -17.32 -7.66
CA GLN A 103 -2.52 -16.10 -8.29
C GLN A 103 -1.25 -15.67 -7.54
N PRO A 104 -0.03 -15.89 -8.08
CA PRO A 104 1.22 -15.67 -7.36
C PRO A 104 1.57 -14.18 -7.25
N ILE A 105 0.63 -13.35 -6.81
CA ILE A 105 0.80 -11.91 -6.64
C ILE A 105 1.77 -11.66 -5.50
N ARG A 106 2.84 -10.93 -5.83
CA ARG A 106 3.79 -10.35 -4.90
C ARG A 106 3.59 -8.85 -4.89
N PHE A 107 3.81 -8.25 -3.74
CA PHE A 107 3.66 -6.80 -3.60
C PHE A 107 4.73 -6.20 -2.70
N ASN A 108 4.93 -4.90 -2.84
CA ASN A 108 5.73 -4.10 -1.93
C ASN A 108 5.09 -2.74 -1.71
N VAL A 109 5.32 -2.17 -0.53
CA VAL A 109 4.74 -0.89 -0.11
C VAL A 109 5.85 -0.06 0.51
N SER A 110 5.95 1.20 0.11
CA SER A 110 6.76 2.22 0.79
C SER A 110 5.91 3.47 0.98
N HIS A 111 6.22 4.28 1.98
CA HIS A 111 5.51 5.53 2.25
C HIS A 111 6.41 6.55 2.93
N SER A 112 6.25 7.82 2.56
CA SER A 112 6.95 8.95 3.18
C SER A 112 6.09 10.20 3.13
N HIS A 113 6.05 10.96 4.24
CA HIS A 113 5.37 12.26 4.38
C HIS A 113 3.98 12.38 3.72
N GLY A 114 3.11 11.39 3.94
CA GLY A 114 1.72 11.45 3.46
C GLY A 114 1.52 10.90 2.04
N LEU A 115 2.54 10.34 1.41
CA LEU A 115 2.45 9.60 0.15
C LEU A 115 2.82 8.13 0.38
N ALA A 116 2.06 7.20 -0.20
CA ALA A 116 2.43 5.79 -0.29
C ALA A 116 2.56 5.35 -1.75
N LEU A 117 3.49 4.44 -2.01
CA LEU A 117 3.62 3.68 -3.25
C LEU A 117 3.34 2.20 -3.00
N PHE A 118 2.65 1.56 -3.94
CA PHE A 118 2.34 0.14 -3.92
C PHE A 118 2.73 -0.47 -5.26
N ALA A 119 3.61 -1.46 -5.24
CA ALA A 119 4.02 -2.21 -6.42
C ALA A 119 3.44 -3.63 -6.38
N PHE A 120 2.94 -4.13 -7.51
CA PHE A 120 2.40 -5.48 -7.67
C PHE A 120 3.04 -6.18 -8.87
N GLY A 121 3.33 -7.48 -8.73
CA GLY A 121 4.01 -8.33 -9.72
C GLY A 121 3.59 -9.79 -9.58
N LEU A 122 3.70 -10.60 -10.64
CA LEU A 122 3.50 -12.05 -10.57
C LEU A 122 4.83 -12.76 -10.31
N GLY A 123 4.86 -13.67 -9.33
CA GLY A 123 5.92 -14.66 -9.14
C GLY A 123 7.30 -14.12 -8.77
N ARG A 124 7.47 -12.80 -8.62
CA ARG A 124 8.76 -12.14 -8.42
C ARG A 124 8.77 -11.26 -7.19
N ASP A 125 9.91 -11.21 -6.50
CA ASP A 125 10.10 -10.24 -5.43
C ASP A 125 10.20 -8.82 -6.00
N LEU A 126 9.54 -7.89 -5.31
CA LEU A 126 9.48 -6.47 -5.65
C LEU A 126 9.98 -5.61 -4.48
N GLY A 127 10.58 -4.48 -4.84
CA GLY A 127 10.93 -3.38 -3.96
C GLY A 127 10.55 -2.07 -4.63
N VAL A 128 9.86 -1.20 -3.91
CA VAL A 128 9.57 0.19 -4.27
C VAL A 128 9.94 1.07 -3.10
N ASP A 129 10.43 2.27 -3.39
CA ASP A 129 10.78 3.23 -2.35
C ASP A 129 10.32 4.64 -2.72
N VAL A 130 9.95 5.42 -1.71
CA VAL A 130 9.57 6.82 -1.85
C VAL A 130 10.02 7.60 -0.64
N GLU A 131 10.70 8.72 -0.86
CA GLU A 131 11.16 9.60 0.21
C GLU A 131 10.89 11.07 -0.11
N LEU A 132 10.58 11.84 0.93
CA LEU A 132 10.49 13.29 0.81
C LEU A 132 11.90 13.87 0.65
N VAL A 133 12.16 14.51 -0.49
CA VAL A 133 13.36 15.31 -0.69
C VAL A 133 13.31 16.50 0.26
N ARG A 134 14.27 16.57 1.20
CA ARG A 134 14.44 17.73 2.08
C ARG A 134 15.45 18.69 1.46
N SER A 135 15.13 19.97 1.46
CA SER A 135 15.97 21.03 0.87
C SER A 135 17.22 21.36 1.67
N ASP A 136 17.46 20.72 2.83
CA ASP A 136 18.52 21.11 3.78
C ASP A 136 19.89 20.48 3.49
N PHE A 137 20.13 19.96 2.28
CA PHE A 137 21.47 19.63 1.82
C PHE A 137 22.11 20.85 1.14
N GLY A 138 22.44 21.85 1.94
CA GLY A 138 23.45 22.84 1.57
C GLY A 138 24.82 22.19 1.57
N GLY A 139 25.22 21.60 0.44
CA GLY A 139 26.63 21.38 0.17
C GLY A 139 27.27 22.74 -0.04
N GLU A 140 28.17 23.13 0.85
CA GLU A 140 29.11 24.22 0.60
C GLU A 140 29.95 23.83 -0.63
N GLU A 141 29.82 24.60 -1.72
CA GLU A 141 30.88 24.72 -2.74
C GLU A 141 31.94 25.72 -2.28
#